data_AF-A0A7H4MXW6-F1
#
_entry.id   AF-A0A7H4MXW6-F1
#
_cell.length_a   1.000
_cell.length_b   1.000
_cell.length_c   1.000
_cell.angle_alpha   90.00
_cell.angle_beta   90.00
_cell.angle_gamma   90.00
#
_symmetry.space_group_name_H-M   'P 1'
#
loop_
_entity.id
_entity.type
_entity.pdbx_description
1 polymer ?
#
loop_
_entity_poly.entity_id
_entity_poly.type
_entity_poly.pdbx_seq_one_letter_code
_entity_poly.pdbx_strand_id
1 'polypeptide(L)'
;MEISPVHQPLLLDGTLDQLQQLRIRPMAWSCLGGGRLFNDDSFQPLRDELARVAQELNAESIEQVVYAWILRLPSQPLPIIGSGKMERVRSAVVAEKLKMSRQQWFRIRKAALGYDVP
;
A
#
# COMPACT_ATOMS: atom_id res chain seq x y z
N MET A 1 -8.50 -3.14 9.99
CA MET A 1 -7.17 -2.89 10.59
C MET A 1 -6.37 -1.93 9.73
N GLU A 2 -5.44 -1.19 10.32
CA GLU A 2 -4.62 -0.22 9.57
C GLU A 2 -3.52 -0.95 8.80
N ILE A 3 -3.48 -0.78 7.48
CA ILE A 3 -2.44 -1.38 6.63
C ILE A 3 -2.05 -0.34 5.58
N SER A 4 -0.78 0.07 5.57
CA SER A 4 -0.23 0.98 4.57
C SER A 4 1.29 0.87 4.54
N PRO A 5 1.97 1.40 3.50
CA PRO A 5 3.43 1.49 3.52
C PRO A 5 3.96 2.23 4.76
N VAL A 6 3.23 3.19 5.31
CA VAL A 6 3.65 3.94 6.51
C VAL A 6 3.30 3.25 7.83
N HIS A 7 2.51 2.17 7.80
CA HIS A 7 2.13 1.39 8.98
C HIS A 7 2.13 -0.11 8.65
N GLN A 8 3.27 -0.76 8.94
CA GLN A 8 3.52 -2.16 8.60
C GLN A 8 3.70 -3.17 9.76
N PRO A 9 3.41 -2.88 11.05
CA PRO A 9 3.66 -3.85 12.13
C PRO A 9 2.88 -5.15 11.96
N LEU A 10 1.64 -5.06 11.44
CA LEU A 10 0.75 -6.20 11.23
C LEU A 10 1.27 -7.23 10.21
N LEU A 11 2.26 -6.85 9.40
CA LEU A 11 2.87 -7.76 8.42
C LEU A 11 3.80 -8.79 9.07
N LEU A 12 4.23 -8.57 10.32
CA LEU A 12 5.21 -9.43 10.99
C LEU A 12 4.81 -9.85 12.42
N ASP A 13 3.72 -9.31 12.98
CA ASP A 13 3.27 -9.62 14.34
C ASP A 13 2.39 -10.87 14.45
N GLY A 14 2.16 -11.58 13.34
CA GLY A 14 1.31 -12.76 13.24
C GLY A 14 -0.17 -12.45 12.94
N THR A 15 -0.61 -11.19 12.97
CA THR A 15 -2.01 -10.82 12.71
C THR A 15 -2.42 -11.19 11.29
N LEU A 16 -1.65 -10.76 10.28
CA LEU A 16 -1.97 -11.09 8.88
C LEU A 16 -1.76 -12.57 8.56
N ASP A 17 -0.82 -13.23 9.23
CA ASP A 17 -0.57 -14.66 9.08
C ASP A 17 -1.77 -15.48 9.55
N GLN A 18 -2.32 -15.16 10.72
CA GLN A 18 -3.53 -15.81 11.24
C GLN A 18 -4.71 -15.61 10.30
N LEU A 19 -4.93 -14.39 9.81
CA LEU A 19 -6.03 -14.12 8.87
C LEU A 19 -5.88 -14.88 7.56
N GLN A 20 -4.65 -14.95 7.02
CA GLN A 20 -4.35 -15.76 5.85
C GLN A 20 -4.62 -17.25 6.11
N GLN A 21 -4.17 -17.78 7.25
CA GLN A 21 -4.37 -19.18 7.64
C GLN A 21 -5.86 -19.54 7.75
N LEU A 22 -6.67 -18.62 8.31
CA LEU A 22 -8.11 -18.79 8.47
C LEU A 22 -8.91 -18.41 7.21
N ARG A 23 -8.24 -17.99 6.13
CA ARG A 23 -8.88 -17.51 4.88
C ARG A 23 -9.84 -16.33 5.12
N ILE A 24 -9.54 -15.49 6.10
CA ILE A 24 -10.29 -14.28 6.41
C ILE A 24 -9.61 -13.10 5.71
N ARG A 25 -10.38 -12.34 4.93
CA ARG A 25 -9.90 -11.15 4.22
C ARG A 25 -10.06 -9.92 5.12
N PRO A 26 -8.99 -9.26 5.58
CA PRO A 26 -9.10 -8.09 6.43
C PRO A 26 -9.57 -6.87 5.65
N MET A 27 -10.41 -6.04 6.26
CA MET A 27 -10.64 -4.68 5.76
C MET A 27 -9.48 -3.77 6.18
N ALA A 28 -8.80 -3.18 5.20
CA ALA A 28 -7.65 -2.29 5.40
C ALA A 28 -8.11 -0.83 5.43
N TRP A 29 -8.01 -0.14 6.57
CA TRP A 29 -8.29 1.30 6.67
C TRP A 29 -6.99 2.11 6.73
N SER A 30 -7.08 3.43 6.55
CA SER A 30 -5.93 4.34 6.48
C SER A 30 -4.83 3.91 5.48
N CYS A 31 -5.24 3.37 4.33
CA CYS A 31 -4.33 2.89 3.29
C CYS A 31 -3.31 3.96 2.84
N LEU A 32 -3.70 5.24 2.88
CA LEU A 32 -2.86 6.39 2.54
C LEU A 32 -2.24 7.09 3.77
N GLY A 33 -2.12 6.38 4.90
CA GLY A 33 -1.49 6.88 6.12
C GLY A 33 -2.27 8.00 6.83
N GLY A 34 -3.58 8.09 6.59
CA GLY A 34 -4.40 9.19 7.12
C GLY A 34 -4.05 10.57 6.55
N GLY A 35 -3.43 10.63 5.36
CA GLY A 35 -2.98 11.88 4.72
C GLY A 35 -1.52 12.25 5.01
N ARG A 36 -0.90 11.63 6.01
CA ARG A 36 0.53 11.84 6.34
C ARG A 36 1.45 11.52 5.17
N LEU A 37 1.09 10.51 4.36
CA LEU A 37 1.85 10.16 3.16
C LEU A 37 2.12 11.36 2.23
N PHE A 38 1.19 12.32 2.17
CA PHE A 38 1.29 13.50 1.31
C PHE A 38 1.81 14.74 2.04
N ASN A 39 1.55 14.85 3.33
CA ASN A 39 1.74 16.10 4.07
C ASN A 39 2.98 16.10 4.99
N ASP A 40 3.55 14.93 5.28
CA ASP A 40 4.69 14.81 6.18
C ASP A 40 5.98 14.62 5.37
N ASP A 41 6.92 15.56 5.53
CA ASP A 41 8.18 15.62 4.78
C ASP A 41 9.07 14.40 5.03
N SER A 42 8.94 13.72 6.17
CA SER A 42 9.70 12.51 6.47
C SER A 42 9.41 11.36 5.49
N PHE A 43 8.25 11.38 4.83
CA PHE A 43 7.89 10.39 3.80
C PHE A 43 8.33 10.78 2.38
N GLN A 44 9.16 11.82 2.20
CA GLN A 44 9.66 12.17 0.87
C GLN A 44 10.37 11.01 0.15
N PRO A 45 11.26 10.22 0.79
CA PRO A 45 11.89 9.07 0.13
C PRO A 45 10.87 8.02 -0.36
N LEU A 46 9.80 7.81 0.42
CA LEU A 46 8.70 6.93 0.04
C LEU A 46 7.92 7.50 -1.14
N ARG A 47 7.59 8.80 -1.15
CA ARG A 47 6.91 9.46 -2.26
C ARG A 47 7.71 9.36 -3.57
N ASP A 48 9.02 9.58 -3.50
CA ASP A 48 9.91 9.47 -4.65
C ASP A 48 9.92 8.04 -5.22
N GLU A 49 9.99 7.03 -4.34
CA GLU A 49 9.97 5.64 -4.76
C GLU A 49 8.61 5.21 -5.33
N LEU A 50 7.52 5.66 -4.71
CA LEU A 50 6.16 5.44 -5.25
C LEU A 50 5.99 6.07 -6.63
N ALA A 51 6.56 7.27 -6.86
CA ALA A 51 6.51 7.93 -8.16
C ALA A 51 7.30 7.17 -9.23
N ARG A 52 8.48 6.63 -8.91
CA ARG A 52 9.25 5.76 -9.82
C ARG A 52 8.45 4.49 -10.17
N VAL A 53 7.91 3.80 -9.16
CA VAL A 53 7.11 2.60 -9.38
C VAL A 53 5.82 2.91 -10.14
N ALA A 54 5.22 4.09 -9.95
CA ALA A 54 4.06 4.54 -10.72
C ALA A 54 4.40 4.60 -12.22
N GLN A 55 5.55 5.18 -12.58
CA GLN A 55 6.02 5.21 -13.97
C GLN A 55 6.25 3.80 -14.53
N GLU A 56 6.91 2.92 -13.78
CA GLU A 56 7.16 1.53 -14.19
C GLU A 56 5.87 0.72 -14.40
N LEU A 57 4.83 1.02 -13.62
CA LEU A 57 3.53 0.34 -13.70
C LEU A 57 2.53 1.04 -14.63
N ASN A 58 2.89 2.18 -15.23
CA ASN A 58 1.98 3.07 -15.94
C ASN A 58 0.74 3.46 -15.10
N ALA A 59 0.94 3.68 -13.80
CA ALA A 59 -0.09 4.15 -12.90
C ALA A 59 -0.25 5.67 -13.02
N GLU A 60 -1.48 6.17 -12.89
CA GLU A 60 -1.79 7.60 -13.02
C GLU A 60 -1.41 8.39 -11.76
N SER A 61 -1.27 7.71 -10.62
CA SER A 61 -0.94 8.36 -9.35
C SER A 61 -0.27 7.42 -8.35
N ILE A 62 0.39 7.99 -7.33
CA ILE A 62 1.02 7.21 -6.26
C ILE A 62 -0.02 6.52 -5.36
N GLU A 63 -1.24 7.04 -5.25
CA GLU A 63 -2.35 6.36 -4.56
C GLU A 63 -2.64 5.00 -5.18
N GLN A 64 -2.67 4.91 -6.51
CA GLN A 64 -2.91 3.65 -7.21
C GLN A 64 -1.83 2.63 -6.87
N VAL A 65 -0.57 3.07 -6.81
CA VAL A 65 0.56 2.23 -6.41
C VAL A 65 0.42 1.76 -4.96
N VAL A 66 -0.01 2.63 -4.05
CA VAL A 66 -0.24 2.26 -2.64
C VAL A 66 -1.36 1.22 -2.52
N TYR A 67 -2.48 1.41 -3.22
CA TYR A 67 -3.55 0.41 -3.22
C TYR A 67 -3.09 -0.92 -3.81
N ALA A 68 -2.33 -0.90 -4.92
CA ALA A 68 -1.76 -2.11 -5.51
C ALA A 68 -0.79 -2.81 -4.55
N TRP A 69 0.00 -2.05 -3.78
CA TRP A 69 0.90 -2.59 -2.76
C TRP A 69 0.14 -3.34 -1.66
N ILE A 70 -0.98 -2.79 -1.18
CA ILE A 70 -1.85 -3.42 -0.18
C ILE A 70 -2.55 -4.65 -0.75
N LEU A 71 -3.13 -4.54 -1.94
CA LEU A 71 -3.83 -5.63 -2.63
C LEU A 71 -2.91 -6.81 -2.96
N ARG A 72 -1.60 -6.59 -3.01
CA ARG A 72 -0.60 -7.64 -3.26
C ARG A 72 -0.32 -8.52 -2.05
N LEU A 73 -0.76 -8.14 -0.86
CA LEU A 73 -0.57 -8.94 0.36
C LEU A 73 -1.28 -10.31 0.26
N PRO A 74 -0.66 -11.38 0.77
CA PRO A 74 -1.20 -12.73 0.65
C PRO A 74 -2.49 -12.95 1.45
N SER A 75 -2.75 -12.14 2.48
CA SER A 75 -4.01 -12.11 3.23
C SER A 75 -5.19 -11.49 2.47
N GLN A 76 -4.96 -11.00 1.24
CA GLN A 76 -5.95 -10.39 0.34
C GLN A 76 -6.83 -9.31 0.99
N PRO A 77 -6.24 -8.23 1.55
CA PRO A 77 -6.99 -7.18 2.20
C PRO A 77 -7.99 -6.49 1.26
N LEU A 78 -9.04 -5.92 1.84
CA LEU A 78 -10.05 -5.08 1.18
C LEU A 78 -9.82 -3.62 1.58
N PRO A 79 -9.20 -2.78 0.73
CA PRO A 79 -8.96 -1.37 1.04
C PRO A 79 -10.26 -0.59 1.24
N ILE A 80 -10.38 0.12 2.36
CA ILE A 80 -11.45 1.07 2.63
C ILE A 80 -11.02 2.45 2.10
N ILE A 81 -11.84 3.01 1.23
CA ILE A 81 -11.61 4.30 0.60
C ILE A 81 -12.31 5.38 1.45
N GLY A 82 -11.55 6.04 2.32
CA GLY A 82 -12.07 7.05 3.26
C GLY A 82 -12.33 8.44 2.66
N SER A 83 -12.49 8.58 1.34
CA SER A 83 -12.64 9.89 0.69
C SER A 83 -13.97 9.99 -0.07
N GLY A 84 -14.67 11.10 0.12
CA GLY A 84 -15.85 11.45 -0.70
C GLY A 84 -15.54 11.88 -2.14
N LYS A 85 -14.26 11.90 -2.55
CA LYS A 85 -13.87 12.27 -3.92
C LYS A 85 -13.92 11.06 -4.84
N MET A 86 -14.73 11.14 -5.90
CA MET A 86 -14.91 10.05 -6.87
C MET A 86 -13.61 9.61 -7.56
N GLU A 87 -12.66 10.53 -7.76
CA GLU A 87 -11.35 10.22 -8.34
C GLU A 87 -10.54 9.19 -7.53
N ARG A 88 -10.67 9.21 -6.20
CA ARG A 88 -9.99 8.23 -5.33
C ARG A 88 -10.63 6.86 -5.39
N VAL A 89 -11.95 6.81 -5.58
CA VAL A 89 -12.67 5.56 -5.83
C VAL A 89 -12.20 4.93 -7.14
N ARG A 90 -12.15 5.73 -8.21
CA ARG A 90 -11.63 5.27 -9.52
C ARG A 90 -10.19 4.76 -9.41
N SER A 91 -9.33 5.48 -8.68
CA SER A 91 -7.93 5.09 -8.47
C SER A 91 -7.79 3.71 -7.82
N ALA A 92 -8.59 3.40 -6.79
CA ALA A 92 -8.55 2.09 -6.14
C ALA A 92 -9.01 0.96 -7.09
N VAL A 93 -10.00 1.21 -7.93
CA VAL A 93 -10.49 0.23 -8.93
C VAL A 93 -9.42 -0.01 -10.01
N VAL A 94 -8.72 1.03 -10.47
CA VAL A 94 -7.62 0.88 -11.44
C VAL A 94 -6.44 0.13 -10.83
N ALA A 95 -6.16 0.34 -9.54
CA ALA A 95 -5.06 -0.32 -8.83
C ALA A 95 -5.15 -1.85 -8.84
N GLU A 96 -6.36 -2.42 -8.89
CA GLU A 96 -6.57 -3.87 -9.01
C GLU A 96 -5.95 -4.45 -10.30
N LYS A 97 -5.82 -3.63 -11.35
CA LYS A 97 -5.25 -4.03 -12.64
C LYS A 97 -3.73 -3.90 -12.70
N LEU A 98 -3.11 -3.21 -11.74
CA LEU A 98 -1.67 -2.97 -11.72
C LEU A 98 -0.93 -4.25 -11.33
N LYS A 99 0.00 -4.68 -12.19
CA LYS A 99 0.81 -5.89 -11.98
C LYS A 99 2.12 -5.55 -11.26
N MET A 100 2.03 -5.30 -9.96
CA MET A 100 3.21 -5.03 -9.13
C MET A 100 4.08 -6.29 -8.94
N SER A 101 5.35 -6.19 -9.33
CA SER A 101 6.35 -7.24 -9.10
C SER A 101 6.75 -7.31 -7.62
N ARG A 102 7.30 -8.45 -7.18
CA ARG A 102 7.82 -8.58 -5.82
C ARG A 102 8.94 -7.58 -5.53
N GLN A 103 9.82 -7.33 -6.50
CA GLN A 103 10.92 -6.38 -6.35
C GLN A 103 10.41 -4.95 -6.13
N GLN A 104 9.41 -4.52 -6.91
CA GLN A 104 8.74 -3.22 -6.71
C GLN A 104 8.08 -3.13 -5.33
N TRP A 105 7.42 -4.21 -4.92
CA TRP A 105 6.77 -4.30 -3.62
C TRP A 105 7.76 -4.10 -2.46
N PHE A 106 8.93 -4.76 -2.53
CA PHE A 106 9.99 -4.62 -1.54
C PHE A 106 10.70 -3.26 -1.59
N ARG A 107 10.88 -2.66 -2.78
CA ARG A 107 11.42 -1.30 -2.92
C ARG A 107 10.58 -0.26 -2.18
N ILE A 108 9.25 -0.33 -2.34
CA ILE A 108 8.31 0.54 -1.60
C ILE A 108 8.41 0.30 -0.10
N ARG A 109 8.44 -0.97 0.33
CA ARG A 109 8.59 -1.33 1.75
C ARG A 109 9.89 -0.76 2.35
N LYS A 110 11.01 -0.90 1.64
CA LYS A 110 12.31 -0.36 2.04
C LYS A 110 12.27 1.16 2.15
N ALA A 111 11.73 1.83 1.15
CA ALA A 111 11.64 3.30 1.14
C ALA A 111 10.78 3.83 2.29
N ALA A 112 9.78 3.07 2.74
CA ALA A 112 8.96 3.43 3.89
C ALA A 112 9.62 3.16 5.26
N LEU A 113 10.42 2.10 5.39
CA LEU A 113 11.05 1.69 6.65
C LEU A 113 12.43 2.30 6.87
N GLY A 114 13.13 2.68 5.80
CA GLY A 114 14.50 3.21 5.85
C GLY A 114 15.60 2.14 5.98
N TYR A 115 15.25 0.85 6.04
CA TYR A 115 16.20 -0.27 6.11
C TYR A 115 15.73 -1.47 5.26
N ASP A 116 16.65 -2.36 4.91
CA ASP A 116 16.36 -3.58 4.15
C ASP A 116 15.65 -4.65 5.00
N VAL A 117 14.85 -5.49 4.34
CA VAL A 117 14.15 -6.59 5.01
C VAL A 117 15.18 -7.65 5.45
N PRO A 118 15.06 -8.22 6.68
CA PRO A 118 15.93 -9.31 7.15
C PRO A 118 15.86 -10.58 6.30
#